data_AF-A0A537RUA1-F1
#
_entry.id   AF-A0A537RUA1-F1
#
_cell.length_a   1.000
_cell.length_b   1.000
_cell.length_c   1.000
_cell.angle_alpha   90.00
_cell.angle_beta   90.00
_cell.angle_gamma   90.00
#
_symmetry.space_group_name_H-M   'P 1'
#
loop_
_entity.id
_entity.type
_entity.pdbx_description
1 polymer ?
#
loop_
_entity_poly.entity_id
_entity_poly.type
_entity_poly.pdbx_seq_one_letter_code
_entity_poly.pdbx_strand_id
1 'polypeptide(L)'
;MLIVDAQVHIWSAGPPGNPSHRQVNSYSAEECIRDMDAAGVDACILHPPGWDPNSGKISEEAAAKYPNRFAILGNFPLDKPENRSLIDSWKQRPGMLGLRYAFTQPHQQNWMTDGTMDW
;
A
#
# COMPACT_ATOMS: atom_id res chain seq x y z
N MET A 1 1.68 -18.11 -17.83
CA MET A 1 0.70 -17.02 -17.89
C MET A 1 1.05 -16.08 -16.75
N LEU A 2 1.09 -14.76 -16.97
CA LEU A 2 1.38 -13.80 -15.91
C LEU A 2 0.18 -13.70 -14.95
N ILE A 3 0.40 -13.94 -13.65
CA ILE A 3 -0.58 -13.79 -12.57
C ILE A 3 -0.12 -12.70 -11.62
N VAL A 4 -0.95 -11.67 -11.43
CA VAL A 4 -0.67 -10.55 -10.54
C VAL A 4 -1.73 -10.46 -9.45
N ASP A 5 -1.32 -10.48 -8.19
CA ASP A 5 -2.22 -10.17 -7.07
C ASP A 5 -2.38 -8.65 -6.95
N ALA A 6 -3.61 -8.18 -7.16
CA ALA A 6 -3.91 -6.75 -7.18
C ALA A 6 -3.91 -6.10 -5.78
N GLN A 7 -3.82 -6.88 -4.68
CA GLN A 7 -3.82 -6.32 -3.34
C GLN A 7 -3.10 -7.19 -2.29
N VAL A 8 -1.89 -6.77 -1.93
CA VAL A 8 -1.12 -7.34 -0.81
C VAL A 8 -0.68 -6.25 0.17
N HIS A 9 -0.58 -6.60 1.45
CA HIS A 9 0.00 -5.77 2.50
C HIS A 9 1.30 -6.40 2.99
N ILE A 10 2.35 -5.60 3.19
CA ILE A 10 3.53 -5.94 4.00
C ILE A 10 3.61 -4.95 5.17
N TRP A 11 4.18 -5.38 6.30
CA TRP A 11 4.27 -4.54 7.51
C TRP A 11 5.46 -4.94 8.38
N SER A 12 5.96 -3.96 9.13
CA SER A 12 7.04 -4.06 10.10
C SER A 12 6.56 -3.89 11.55
N ALA A 13 5.34 -3.36 11.73
CA ALA A 13 4.71 -3.18 13.02
C ALA A 13 3.29 -3.76 13.02
N GLY A 14 2.96 -4.52 14.07
CA GLY A 14 1.70 -5.23 14.20
C GLY A 14 1.46 -5.67 15.65
N PRO A 15 0.55 -6.64 15.87
CA PRO A 15 -0.28 -7.32 14.86
C PRO A 15 -1.37 -6.41 14.27
N PRO A 16 -1.99 -6.78 13.13
CA PRO A 16 -3.11 -6.05 12.58
C PRO A 16 -4.30 -6.04 13.55
N GLY A 17 -4.96 -4.89 13.73
CA GLY A 17 -6.12 -4.77 14.62
C GLY A 17 -7.36 -5.55 14.17
N ASN A 18 -7.46 -5.91 12.89
CA ASN A 18 -8.53 -6.78 12.38
C ASN A 18 -8.12 -8.27 12.56
N PRO A 19 -8.86 -9.06 13.37
CA PRO A 19 -8.53 -10.47 13.62
C PRO A 19 -8.66 -11.37 12.38
N SER A 20 -9.35 -10.93 11.33
CA SER A 20 -9.43 -11.66 10.06
C SER A 20 -8.14 -11.59 9.24
N HIS A 21 -7.20 -10.69 9.55
CA HIS A 21 -5.89 -10.64 8.92
C HIS A 21 -4.90 -11.59 9.58
N ARG A 22 -3.80 -11.91 8.88
CA ARG A 22 -2.69 -12.71 9.43
C ARG A 22 -2.17 -12.05 10.72
N GLN A 23 -2.34 -12.75 11.85
CA GLN A 23 -1.99 -12.25 13.18
C GLN A 23 -0.50 -12.46 13.50
N VAL A 24 0.37 -11.71 12.82
CA VAL A 24 1.83 -11.70 13.06
C VAL A 24 2.34 -10.27 13.22
N ASN A 25 3.45 -10.10 13.95
CA ASN A 25 4.01 -8.77 14.25
C ASN A 25 4.60 -8.06 13.03
N SER A 26 5.06 -8.82 12.04
CA SER A 26 5.61 -8.32 10.79
C SER A 26 5.38 -9.33 9.66
N TYR A 27 5.36 -8.83 8.43
CA TYR A 27 5.36 -9.64 7.22
C TYR A 27 6.20 -8.91 6.17
N SER A 28 7.36 -9.49 5.86
CA SER A 28 8.41 -8.90 5.02
C SER A 28 8.18 -9.11 3.52
N ALA A 29 8.93 -8.37 2.70
CA ALA A 29 8.94 -8.55 1.25
C ALA A 29 9.43 -9.94 0.84
N GLU A 30 10.45 -10.46 1.53
CA GLU A 30 10.99 -11.81 1.31
C GLU A 30 9.96 -12.90 1.66
N GLU A 31 9.23 -12.72 2.76
CA GLU A 31 8.12 -13.62 3.10
C GLU A 31 7.00 -13.57 2.07
N CYS A 32 6.64 -12.37 1.61
CA CYS A 32 5.66 -12.19 0.55
C CYS A 32 6.08 -12.87 -0.76
N ILE A 33 7.34 -12.73 -1.18
CA ILE A 33 7.88 -13.44 -2.35
C ILE A 33 7.78 -14.94 -2.19
N ARG A 34 8.17 -15.51 -1.03
CA ARG A 34 8.06 -16.95 -0.80
C ARG A 34 6.62 -17.45 -0.90
N ASP A 35 5.67 -16.72 -0.31
CA ASP A 35 4.25 -17.08 -0.34
C ASP A 35 3.68 -16.96 -1.77
N MET A 36 4.05 -15.90 -2.51
CA MET A 36 3.69 -15.71 -3.92
C MET A 36 4.25 -16.83 -4.81
N ASP A 37 5.53 -17.18 -4.65
CA ASP A 37 6.18 -18.25 -5.40
C ASP A 37 5.49 -19.61 -5.15
N ALA A 38 5.14 -19.90 -3.89
CA ALA A 38 4.41 -21.11 -3.54
C ALA A 38 2.99 -21.16 -4.13
N ALA A 39 2.35 -20.00 -4.31
CA ALA A 39 1.02 -19.87 -4.90
C ALA A 39 1.02 -19.76 -6.43
N GLY A 40 2.18 -19.63 -7.08
CA GLY A 40 2.29 -19.37 -8.51
C GLY A 40 1.88 -17.95 -8.92
N VAL A 41 2.06 -16.96 -8.03
CA VAL A 41 1.83 -15.54 -8.29
C VAL A 41 3.15 -14.88 -8.70
N ASP A 42 3.17 -14.24 -9.87
CA ASP A 42 4.39 -13.66 -10.43
C ASP A 42 4.74 -12.29 -9.81
N ALA A 43 3.73 -11.47 -9.51
CA ALA A 43 3.91 -10.14 -8.92
C ALA A 43 2.70 -9.70 -8.10
N CYS A 44 2.84 -8.65 -7.30
CA CYS A 44 1.70 -8.05 -6.61
C CYS A 44 1.77 -6.52 -6.52
N ILE A 45 0.61 -5.94 -6.25
CA ILE A 45 0.47 -4.53 -5.89
C ILE A 45 0.42 -4.43 -4.36
N LEU A 46 1.42 -3.76 -3.80
CA LEU A 46 1.49 -3.41 -2.40
C LEU A 46 0.58 -2.22 -2.11
N HIS A 47 -0.16 -2.34 -1.01
CA HIS A 47 -0.97 -1.28 -0.45
C HIS A 47 -0.49 -1.03 0.97
N PRO A 48 0.27 0.04 1.23
CA PRO A 48 0.78 0.31 2.58
C PRO A 48 -0.37 0.38 3.62
N PRO A 49 -0.41 -0.52 4.63
CA PRO A 49 -1.45 -0.49 5.64
C PRO A 49 -1.35 0.74 6.55
N GLY A 50 -2.49 1.39 6.83
CA GLY A 50 -2.52 2.63 7.62
C GLY A 50 -2.16 2.48 9.11
N TRP A 51 -2.08 1.26 9.66
CA TRP A 51 -1.70 1.05 11.07
C TRP A 51 -0.18 1.06 11.30
N ASP A 52 0.62 0.72 10.29
CA ASP A 52 2.07 0.69 10.38
C ASP A 52 2.64 1.99 9.77
N PRO A 53 3.25 2.89 10.59
CA PRO A 53 3.80 4.14 10.10
C PRO A 53 4.96 3.96 9.11
N ASN A 54 5.63 2.81 9.11
CA ASN A 54 6.75 2.51 8.21
C ASN A 54 6.31 1.81 6.91
N SER A 55 5.03 1.44 6.79
CA SER A 55 4.52 0.63 5.67
C SER A 55 4.84 1.20 4.29
N GLY A 56 4.74 2.53 4.12
CA GLY A 56 5.07 3.19 2.86
C GLY A 56 6.55 3.05 2.51
N LYS A 57 7.44 3.29 3.47
CA LYS A 57 8.89 3.20 3.30
C LYS A 57 9.32 1.77 2.96
N ILE A 58 8.86 0.78 3.71
CA ILE A 58 9.25 -0.62 3.45
C ILE A 58 8.69 -1.12 2.10
N SER A 59 7.55 -0.59 1.64
CA SER A 59 6.98 -0.92 0.33
C SER A 59 7.85 -0.36 -0.80
N GLU A 60 8.32 0.88 -0.66
CA GLU A 60 9.25 1.48 -1.63
C GLU A 60 10.61 0.78 -1.64
N GLU A 61 11.14 0.41 -0.48
CA GLU A 61 12.35 -0.40 -0.37
C GLU A 61 12.17 -1.77 -1.04
N ALA A 62 11.03 -2.42 -0.83
CA ALA A 62 10.68 -3.69 -1.48
C ALA A 62 10.61 -3.54 -3.00
N ALA A 63 9.91 -2.53 -3.51
CA ALA A 63 9.79 -2.28 -4.95
C ALA A 63 11.10 -1.85 -5.60
N ALA A 64 11.96 -1.11 -4.90
CA ALA A 64 13.29 -0.80 -5.39
C ALA A 64 14.18 -2.05 -5.45
N LYS A 65 14.09 -2.94 -4.46
CA LYS A 65 14.88 -4.17 -4.36
C LYS A 65 14.41 -5.26 -5.34
N TYR A 66 13.09 -5.35 -5.56
CA TYR A 66 12.46 -6.38 -6.40
C TYR A 66 11.49 -5.75 -7.41
N PRO A 67 11.97 -4.96 -8.38
CA PRO A 67 11.13 -4.14 -9.27
C PRO A 67 10.21 -4.94 -10.19
N ASN A 68 10.50 -6.23 -10.41
CA ASN A 68 9.65 -7.13 -11.20
C ASN A 68 8.63 -7.90 -10.37
N ARG A 69 8.66 -7.77 -9.03
CA ARG A 69 7.78 -8.49 -8.10
C ARG A 69 6.76 -7.56 -7.45
N PHE A 70 7.10 -6.29 -7.25
CA PHE A 70 6.27 -5.34 -6.53
C PHE A 70 6.04 -4.05 -7.29
N ALA A 71 4.78 -3.62 -7.28
CA ALA A 71 4.38 -2.25 -7.53
C ALA A 71 3.51 -1.76 -6.37
N ILE A 72 3.18 -0.48 -6.32
CA ILE A 72 2.56 0.16 -5.14
C ILE A 72 1.41 1.05 -5.59
N LEU A 73 0.28 0.92 -4.88
CA LEU A 73 -0.73 1.98 -4.80
C LEU A 73 -0.61 2.60 -3.41
N GLY A 74 0.06 3.75 -3.36
CA GLY A 74 0.35 4.44 -2.10
C GLY A 74 -0.81 5.32 -1.65
N ASN A 75 -0.56 6.11 -0.61
CA ASN A 75 -1.49 7.13 -0.15
C ASN A 75 -0.72 8.25 0.57
N PHE A 76 -1.35 9.41 0.66
CA PHE A 76 -0.99 10.53 1.52
C PHE A 76 -2.27 11.21 2.03
N PRO A 77 -2.24 11.96 3.15
CA PRO A 77 -3.44 12.62 3.67
C PRO A 77 -4.09 13.55 2.64
N LEU A 78 -5.37 13.32 2.33
CA LEU A 78 -6.12 14.11 1.34
C LEU A 78 -6.67 15.41 1.93
N ASP A 79 -6.87 15.47 3.24
CA ASP A 79 -7.36 16.61 4.02
C ASP A 79 -6.31 17.73 4.23
N LYS A 80 -5.15 17.60 3.60
CA LYS A 80 -4.03 18.54 3.66
C LYS A 80 -3.81 19.19 2.30
N PRO A 81 -4.25 20.44 2.07
CA PRO A 81 -4.14 21.12 0.78
C PRO A 81 -2.71 21.15 0.21
N GLU A 82 -1.70 21.24 1.07
CA GLU A 82 -0.29 21.24 0.69
C GLU A 82 0.14 19.95 -0.04
N ASN A 83 -0.54 18.83 0.20
CA ASN A 83 -0.23 17.54 -0.40
C ASN A 83 -0.64 17.45 -1.88
N ARG A 84 -1.40 18.41 -2.42
CA ARG A 84 -1.81 18.38 -3.83
C ARG A 84 -0.61 18.37 -4.79
N SER A 85 0.48 19.04 -4.42
CA SER A 85 1.74 19.04 -5.16
C SER A 85 2.46 17.68 -5.19
N LEU A 86 2.12 16.74 -4.30
CA LEU A 86 2.73 15.41 -4.29
C LEU A 86 2.34 14.59 -5.52
N ILE A 87 1.18 14.85 -6.14
CA ILE A 87 0.71 14.15 -7.34
C ILE A 87 1.74 14.24 -8.47
N ASP A 88 2.32 15.41 -8.67
CA ASP A 88 3.24 15.72 -9.78
C ASP A 88 4.49 14.81 -9.78
N SER A 89 4.93 14.40 -8.59
CA SER A 89 6.11 13.55 -8.40
C SER A 89 5.79 12.14 -7.92
N TRP A 90 4.52 11.80 -7.72
CA TRP A 90 4.13 10.57 -7.02
C TRP A 90 4.68 9.31 -7.69
N LYS A 91 4.54 9.22 -9.01
CA LYS A 91 5.02 8.08 -9.82
C LYS A 91 6.54 8.04 -10.02
N GLN A 92 7.28 9.04 -9.54
CA GLN A 92 8.75 9.02 -9.56
C GLN A 92 9.33 8.17 -8.41
N ARG A 93 8.50 7.86 -7.40
CA ARG A 93 8.88 6.99 -6.27
C ARG A 93 8.98 5.53 -6.73
N PRO A 94 9.89 4.72 -6.18
CA PRO A 94 10.07 3.32 -6.60
C PRO A 94 8.78 2.51 -6.53
N GLY A 95 8.41 1.87 -7.65
CA GLY A 95 7.23 1.00 -7.75
C GLY A 95 5.88 1.72 -7.72
N MET A 96 5.83 3.04 -7.56
CA MET A 96 4.57 3.77 -7.37
C MET A 96 3.78 3.90 -8.68
N LEU A 97 2.61 3.28 -8.74
CA LEU A 97 1.73 3.32 -9.92
C LEU A 97 0.54 4.27 -9.76
N GLY A 98 0.20 4.63 -8.53
CA GLY A 98 -0.96 5.46 -8.24
C GLY A 98 -1.30 5.50 -6.76
N LEU A 99 -2.58 5.70 -6.49
CA LEU A 99 -3.12 5.95 -5.15
C LEU A 99 -4.25 4.98 -4.82
N ARG A 100 -4.39 4.62 -3.55
CA ARG A 100 -5.58 3.94 -3.02
C ARG A 100 -5.95 4.49 -1.65
N TYR A 101 -7.24 4.72 -1.46
CA TYR A 101 -7.84 5.08 -0.18
C TYR A 101 -8.98 4.11 0.17
N ALA A 102 -9.12 3.78 1.45
CA ALA A 102 -10.10 2.81 1.94
C ALA A 102 -11.27 3.43 2.73
N PHE A 103 -11.21 4.72 3.06
CA PHE A 103 -12.22 5.49 3.79
C PHE A 103 -12.84 4.76 5.01
N THR A 104 -11.99 4.17 5.84
CA THR A 104 -12.41 3.32 6.97
C THR A 104 -12.60 4.07 8.28
N GLN A 105 -12.24 5.35 8.35
CA GLN A 105 -12.34 6.15 9.58
C GLN A 105 -13.65 6.94 9.65
N PRO A 106 -14.22 7.16 10.85
CA PRO A 106 -15.48 7.90 10.99
C PRO A 106 -15.50 9.28 10.32
N HIS A 107 -14.39 10.03 10.34
CA HIS A 107 -14.31 11.34 9.70
C HIS A 107 -14.24 11.29 8.16
N GLN A 108 -14.01 10.11 7.57
CA GLN A 108 -13.90 9.91 6.12
C GLN A 108 -15.25 9.55 5.46
N GLN A 109 -16.31 9.39 6.26
CA GLN A 109 -17.61 8.88 5.79
C GLN A 109 -18.20 9.69 4.63
N ASN A 110 -17.99 11.01 4.61
CA ASN A 110 -18.59 11.91 3.61
C ASN A 110 -17.60 12.44 2.56
N TRP A 111 -16.33 12.00 2.58
CA TRP A 111 -15.28 12.53 1.70
C TRP A 111 -15.59 12.46 0.20
N MET A 112 -16.37 11.44 -0.20
CA MET A 112 -16.83 11.26 -1.58
C MET A 112 -17.86 12.31 -2.03
N THR A 113 -18.40 13.11 -1.11
CA THR A 113 -19.55 14.00 -1.36
C THR A 113 -19.43 15.40 -0.76
N ASP A 114 -18.49 15.62 0.17
CA ASP A 114 -18.33 16.90 0.88
C ASP A 114 -17.28 17.84 0.25
N GLY A 115 -16.71 17.43 -0.89
CA GLY A 115 -15.69 18.17 -1.63
C GLY A 115 -14.26 17.95 -1.12
N THR A 116 -14.04 17.16 -0.05
CA THR A 116 -12.67 16.79 0.39
C THR A 116 -11.89 16.09 -0.72
N MET A 117 -12.59 15.36 -1.59
CA MET A 117 -12.02 14.69 -2.75
C MET A 117 -12.10 15.48 -4.06
N ASP A 118 -12.33 16.80 -3.98
CA ASP A 118 -12.21 17.70 -5.14
C ASP A 118 -10.78 18.24 -5.23
N TRP A 119 -9.87 17.41 -5.75
CA TRP A 119 -8.45 17.72 -5.93
C TRP A 119 -8.03 17.51 -7.37
#